data_AF-Q73KD6-F1
#
_entry.id   AF-Q73KD6-F1
#
_cell.length_a   1.000
_cell.length_b   1.000
_cell.length_c   1.000
_cell.angle_alpha   90.00
_cell.angle_beta   90.00
_cell.angle_gamma   90.00
#
_symmetry.space_group_name_H-M   'P 1'
#
loop_
_entity.id
_entity.type
_entity.pdbx_description
1 polymer ?
#
loop_
_entity_poly.entity_id
_entity_poly.type
_entity_poly.pdbx_seq_one_letter_code
_entity_poly.pdbx_strand_id
1 'polypeptide(L)'
;MDIEALELRALSIQAAREFFIKKNYLELDTPALSGELIPETCLEVFKTEYLSPSLLKKSPTGKALFLVPSPEVYIKPIIAQTSRSVFQISKCYRNAESIGNIHSPEFTMLEYYTVNANYKDSVKISEEFLSHVSDRVKENPLVDREVLKTLSKGFECLTMDEAFRKYAGVPLSTEHSPEELAYYAEKLGLGEAENYSDWKEDDLYELILVHAVEPNLPKNRLIAILDYPAFVPCLAAENSKRVLNKKNEALEWKTVERWEVYLNGVELANCYTEERNKSKINSYFKNENELKQKNALVPHPPVKNFGETCSKMSPCSGVAMGFDRLIMLLAGKKTLSPIIYRNNF
;
A
#
# COMPACT_ATOMS: atom_id res chain seq x y z
N MET A 1 13.38 -24.27 -8.90
CA MET A 1 13.62 -22.82 -8.84
C MET A 1 14.99 -22.55 -9.41
N ASP A 2 15.13 -21.53 -10.25
CA ASP A 2 16.38 -21.20 -10.95
C ASP A 2 17.40 -20.55 -10.01
N ILE A 3 18.68 -20.85 -10.16
CA ILE A 3 19.72 -20.30 -9.25
C ILE A 3 19.86 -18.79 -9.46
N GLU A 4 19.76 -18.34 -10.70
CA GLU A 4 19.84 -16.94 -11.10
C GLU A 4 18.71 -16.11 -10.45
N ALA A 5 17.54 -16.72 -10.20
CA ALA A 5 16.41 -16.05 -9.55
C ALA A 5 16.65 -15.87 -8.05
N LEU A 6 17.26 -16.87 -7.42
CA LEU A 6 17.70 -16.80 -6.03
C LEU A 6 18.81 -15.76 -5.86
N GLU A 7 19.77 -15.73 -6.78
CA GLU A 7 20.85 -14.74 -6.81
C GLU A 7 20.33 -13.32 -7.02
N LEU A 8 19.38 -13.12 -7.96
CA LEU A 8 18.76 -11.82 -8.20
C LEU A 8 18.03 -11.34 -6.94
N ARG A 9 17.27 -12.21 -6.28
CA ARG A 9 16.61 -11.90 -5.01
C ARG A 9 17.61 -11.50 -3.94
N ALA A 10 18.65 -12.31 -3.73
CA ALA A 10 19.67 -12.05 -2.72
C ALA A 10 20.37 -10.70 -2.97
N LEU A 11 20.74 -10.44 -4.22
CA LEU A 11 21.39 -9.19 -4.63
C LEU A 11 20.46 -7.98 -4.46
N SER A 12 19.17 -8.12 -4.77
CA SER A 12 18.17 -7.06 -4.57
C SER A 12 18.00 -6.71 -3.09
N ILE A 13 17.93 -7.72 -2.20
CA ILE A 13 17.85 -7.50 -0.75
C ILE A 13 19.10 -6.78 -0.23
N GLN A 14 20.29 -7.19 -0.70
CA GLN A 14 21.55 -6.54 -0.34
C GLN A 14 21.59 -5.08 -0.81
N ALA A 15 21.21 -4.81 -2.06
CA ALA A 15 21.13 -3.47 -2.62
C ALA A 15 20.15 -2.58 -1.82
N ALA A 16 19.01 -3.13 -1.40
CA ALA A 16 18.06 -2.40 -0.59
C ALA A 16 18.66 -1.99 0.77
N ARG A 17 19.32 -2.91 1.46
CA ARG A 17 20.03 -2.61 2.72
C ARG A 17 21.13 -1.57 2.51
N GLU A 18 21.98 -1.75 1.49
CA GLU A 18 23.06 -0.82 1.13
C GLU A 18 22.52 0.62 0.97
N PHE A 19 21.41 0.79 0.25
CA PHE A 19 20.78 2.08 0.03
C PHE A 19 20.35 2.77 1.33
N PHE A 20 19.53 2.10 2.14
CA PHE A 20 18.94 2.70 3.34
C PHE A 20 19.99 2.92 4.44
N ILE A 21 20.92 1.99 4.62
CA ILE A 21 22.02 2.13 5.58
C ILE A 21 22.91 3.33 5.21
N LYS A 22 23.25 3.48 3.93
CA LYS A 22 24.03 4.64 3.45
C LYS A 22 23.32 5.98 3.68
N LYS A 23 21.98 5.98 3.68
CA LYS A 23 21.14 7.13 4.02
C LYS A 23 20.82 7.26 5.51
N ASN A 24 21.48 6.50 6.38
CA ASN A 24 21.35 6.55 7.84
C ASN A 24 19.96 6.14 8.39
N TYR A 25 19.24 5.29 7.65
CA TYR A 25 18.04 4.64 8.18
C TYR A 25 18.45 3.51 9.12
N LEU A 26 17.66 3.29 10.16
CA LEU A 26 17.81 2.13 11.04
C LEU A 26 17.05 0.94 10.46
N GLU A 27 17.75 -0.17 10.19
CA GLU A 27 17.09 -1.46 9.88
C GLU A 27 16.41 -2.00 11.13
N LEU A 28 15.14 -2.36 11.01
CA LEU A 28 14.35 -2.96 12.08
C LEU A 28 14.12 -4.46 11.84
N ASP A 29 13.89 -5.18 12.93
CA ASP A 29 13.45 -6.57 12.96
C ASP A 29 12.32 -6.68 14.00
N THR A 30 11.08 -6.60 13.55
CA THR A 30 9.89 -6.62 14.41
C THR A 30 9.20 -7.98 14.38
N PRO A 31 8.40 -8.33 15.42
CA PRO A 31 7.69 -9.60 15.45
C PRO A 31 6.81 -9.84 14.21
N ALA A 32 6.73 -11.08 13.75
CA ALA A 32 5.78 -11.51 12.72
C ALA A 32 4.39 -11.84 13.30
N LEU A 33 4.29 -12.01 14.63
CA LEU A 33 3.07 -12.36 15.34
C LEU A 33 2.67 -11.23 16.30
N SER A 34 1.42 -10.78 16.20
CA SER A 34 0.84 -9.79 17.11
C SER A 34 -0.38 -10.30 17.84
N GLY A 35 -0.61 -9.78 19.04
CA GLY A 35 -1.87 -9.97 19.77
C GLY A 35 -2.96 -8.95 19.42
N GLU A 36 -2.57 -7.82 18.83
CA GLU A 36 -3.45 -6.71 18.41
C GLU A 36 -2.98 -6.21 17.05
N LEU A 37 -3.89 -5.82 16.15
CA LEU A 37 -3.54 -5.33 14.80
C LEU A 37 -4.17 -3.98 14.49
N ILE A 38 -3.70 -3.33 13.43
CA ILE A 38 -4.41 -2.21 12.82
C ILE A 38 -5.65 -2.80 12.13
N PRO A 39 -6.87 -2.28 12.38
CA PRO A 39 -8.11 -2.94 11.97
C PRO A 39 -8.45 -2.74 10.48
N GLU A 40 -7.51 -2.96 9.56
CA GLU A 40 -7.70 -2.69 8.12
C GLU A 40 -8.80 -3.60 7.53
N THR A 41 -9.96 -3.05 7.19
CA THR A 41 -11.13 -3.85 6.75
C THR A 41 -10.87 -4.67 5.50
N CYS A 42 -10.07 -4.16 4.57
CA CYS A 42 -9.72 -4.80 3.30
C CYS A 42 -8.79 -6.03 3.42
N LEU A 43 -8.13 -6.26 4.56
CA LEU A 43 -7.12 -7.33 4.70
C LEU A 43 -7.56 -8.46 5.63
N GLU A 44 -7.71 -9.68 5.15
CA GLU A 44 -7.96 -10.83 6.04
C GLU A 44 -6.63 -11.41 6.59
N VAL A 45 -6.65 -11.92 7.82
CA VAL A 45 -5.42 -12.32 8.54
C VAL A 45 -5.39 -13.80 8.87
N PHE A 46 -4.19 -14.34 9.05
CA PHE A 46 -4.01 -15.67 9.64
C PHE A 46 -4.03 -15.56 11.16
N LYS A 47 -4.75 -16.49 11.80
CA LYS A 47 -4.78 -16.64 13.26
C LYS A 47 -4.06 -17.92 13.69
N THR A 48 -3.33 -17.82 14.79
CA THR A 48 -2.72 -18.94 15.49
C THR A 48 -2.87 -18.76 17.00
N GLU A 49 -2.38 -19.71 17.78
CA GLU A 49 -2.51 -19.72 19.23
C GLU A 49 -1.16 -20.02 19.90
N TYR A 50 -0.78 -19.17 20.85
CA TYR A 50 0.36 -19.43 21.72
C TYR A 50 -0.06 -20.26 22.94
N LEU A 51 0.46 -21.48 23.02
CA LEU A 51 0.19 -22.43 24.09
C LEU A 51 1.23 -22.28 25.22
N SER A 52 0.94 -21.43 26.21
CA SER A 52 1.81 -21.28 27.37
C SER A 52 1.63 -22.44 28.36
N PRO A 53 2.71 -23.13 28.79
CA PRO A 53 2.62 -24.21 29.78
C PRO A 53 1.97 -23.81 31.11
N SER A 54 2.10 -22.54 31.52
CA SER A 54 1.49 -22.03 32.75
C SER A 54 0.01 -21.69 32.59
N LEU A 55 -0.40 -21.29 31.38
CA LEU A 55 -1.81 -21.02 31.06
C LEU A 55 -2.58 -22.33 30.89
N LEU A 56 -2.00 -23.34 30.25
CA LEU A 56 -2.62 -24.66 30.04
C LEU A 56 -3.02 -25.36 31.35
N LYS A 57 -2.36 -25.05 32.48
CA LYS A 57 -2.72 -25.57 33.81
C LYS A 57 -3.93 -24.87 34.43
N LYS A 58 -4.28 -23.66 33.98
CA LYS A 58 -5.34 -22.80 34.54
C LYS A 58 -6.53 -22.60 33.59
N SER A 59 -6.29 -22.67 32.28
CA SER A 59 -7.29 -22.61 31.21
C SER A 59 -6.74 -23.39 30.00
N PRO A 60 -7.52 -24.27 29.36
CA PRO A 60 -7.07 -25.02 28.19
C PRO A 60 -6.91 -24.16 26.93
N THR A 61 -7.24 -22.87 26.98
CA THR A 61 -7.20 -21.96 25.84
C THR A 61 -5.87 -21.19 25.77
N GLY A 62 -5.22 -21.26 24.60
CA GLY A 62 -4.01 -20.48 24.30
C GLY A 62 -4.29 -18.99 24.17
N LYS A 63 -3.23 -18.17 24.07
CA LYS A 63 -3.35 -16.75 23.71
C LYS A 63 -3.43 -16.64 22.18
N ALA A 64 -4.52 -16.06 21.67
CA ALA A 64 -4.64 -15.78 20.24
C ALA A 64 -3.52 -14.84 19.77
N LEU A 65 -2.91 -15.18 18.64
CA LEU A 65 -1.94 -14.38 17.92
C LEU A 65 -2.31 -14.35 16.43
N PHE A 66 -1.88 -13.31 15.74
CA PHE A 66 -2.18 -13.07 14.34
C PHE A 66 -0.88 -12.80 13.60
N LEU A 67 -0.72 -13.37 12.41
CA LEU A 67 0.40 -13.01 11.55
C LEU A 67 0.14 -11.61 10.98
N VAL A 68 1.17 -10.77 10.99
CA VAL A 68 1.02 -9.36 10.60
C VAL A 68 0.92 -9.20 9.07
N PRO A 69 -0.03 -8.40 8.57
CA PRO A 69 -0.13 -8.09 7.14
C PRO A 69 0.89 -7.04 6.68
N SER A 70 1.45 -6.29 7.62
CA SER A 70 2.55 -5.33 7.46
C SER A 70 3.23 -5.10 8.83
N PRO A 71 4.53 -4.76 8.87
CA PRO A 71 5.23 -4.34 10.09
C PRO A 71 4.83 -2.94 10.62
N GLU A 72 3.97 -2.19 9.91
CA GLU A 72 3.48 -0.84 10.29
C GLU A 72 3.08 -0.75 11.77
N VAL A 73 2.37 -1.77 12.26
CA VAL A 73 1.89 -1.85 13.65
C VAL A 73 3.00 -1.70 14.70
N TYR A 74 4.23 -2.08 14.36
CA TYR A 74 5.40 -1.95 15.23
C TYR A 74 6.27 -0.76 14.85
N ILE A 75 6.36 -0.45 13.55
CA ILE A 75 7.21 0.64 13.06
C ILE A 75 6.74 2.00 13.59
N LYS A 76 5.44 2.30 13.53
CA LYS A 76 4.89 3.58 13.99
C LYS A 76 5.19 3.86 15.47
N PRO A 77 5.00 2.91 16.41
CA PRO A 77 5.48 3.04 17.79
C PRO A 77 6.98 3.30 17.93
N ILE A 78 7.83 2.66 17.12
CA ILE A 78 9.29 2.88 17.15
C ILE A 78 9.64 4.30 16.70
N ILE A 79 8.98 4.81 15.66
CA ILE A 79 9.16 6.20 15.19
C ILE A 79 8.72 7.18 16.28
N ALA A 80 7.58 6.93 16.93
CA ALA A 80 7.09 7.76 18.04
C ALA A 80 8.10 7.84 19.21
N GLN A 81 8.85 6.77 19.46
CA GLN A 81 9.83 6.71 20.55
C GLN A 81 11.21 7.26 20.16
N THR A 82 11.62 7.11 18.90
CA THR A 82 13.01 7.35 18.49
C THR A 82 13.18 8.54 17.56
N SER A 83 12.12 8.96 16.86
CA SER A 83 12.16 9.97 15.80
C SER A 83 13.26 9.72 14.76
N ARG A 84 13.52 8.44 14.44
CA ARG A 84 14.49 8.04 13.42
C ARG A 84 13.79 7.62 12.13
N SER A 85 14.44 7.86 10.99
CA SER A 85 14.10 7.17 9.76
C SER A 85 14.46 5.68 9.89
N VAL A 86 13.56 4.81 9.45
CA VAL A 86 13.67 3.36 9.63
C VAL A 86 13.26 2.62 8.37
N PHE A 87 13.76 1.39 8.20
CA PHE A 87 13.28 0.48 7.17
C PHE A 87 13.26 -0.95 7.69
N GLN A 88 12.44 -1.80 7.07
CA GLN A 88 12.37 -3.21 7.36
C GLN A 88 12.08 -3.99 6.08
N ILE A 89 12.81 -5.09 5.87
CA ILE A 89 12.51 -6.08 4.85
C ILE A 89 12.03 -7.33 5.58
N SER A 90 10.72 -7.61 5.55
CA SER A 90 10.15 -8.73 6.30
C SER A 90 9.10 -9.50 5.52
N LYS A 91 8.80 -10.71 6.03
CA LYS A 91 7.63 -11.47 5.59
C LYS A 91 6.36 -10.82 6.13
N CYS A 92 5.37 -10.73 5.27
CA CYS A 92 4.02 -10.27 5.55
C CYS A 92 3.03 -11.34 5.12
N TYR A 93 1.90 -11.40 5.80
CA TYR A 93 0.95 -12.50 5.67
C TYR A 93 -0.47 -11.98 5.49
N ARG A 94 -1.12 -12.43 4.42
CA ARG A 94 -2.51 -12.06 4.11
C ARG A 94 -3.29 -13.30 3.74
N ASN A 95 -4.41 -13.50 4.43
CA ASN A 95 -5.30 -14.64 4.26
C ASN A 95 -6.47 -14.26 3.34
N ALA A 96 -7.18 -15.25 2.80
CA ALA A 96 -8.37 -15.08 1.95
C ALA A 96 -8.23 -14.09 0.76
N GLU A 97 -7.01 -13.68 0.40
CA GLU A 97 -6.72 -12.98 -0.84
C GLU A 97 -6.73 -13.97 -2.01
N SER A 98 -7.14 -13.50 -3.19
CA SER A 98 -7.10 -14.31 -4.40
C SER A 98 -5.66 -14.77 -4.66
N ILE A 99 -5.40 -16.08 -4.62
CA ILE A 99 -4.12 -16.64 -5.07
C ILE A 99 -4.03 -16.41 -6.58
N GLY A 100 -3.33 -15.36 -6.96
CA GLY A 100 -3.15 -14.93 -8.33
C GLY A 100 -1.72 -15.06 -8.82
N ASN A 101 -1.51 -14.64 -10.06
CA ASN A 101 -0.20 -14.54 -10.67
C ASN A 101 0.76 -13.65 -9.86
N ILE A 102 0.24 -12.61 -9.22
CA ILE A 102 0.99 -11.57 -8.51
C ILE A 102 0.73 -11.53 -6.99
N HIS A 103 0.09 -12.56 -6.45
CA HIS A 103 -0.26 -12.67 -5.03
C HIS A 103 0.28 -13.97 -4.44
N SER A 104 0.64 -13.92 -3.16
CA SER A 104 1.09 -15.07 -2.35
C SER A 104 0.63 -14.83 -0.92
N PRO A 105 0.09 -15.84 -0.21
CA PRO A 105 -0.36 -15.65 1.18
C PRO A 105 0.76 -15.22 2.13
N GLU A 106 1.99 -15.59 1.79
CA GLU A 106 3.22 -15.06 2.38
C GLU A 106 4.05 -14.37 1.29
N PHE A 107 4.47 -13.14 1.54
CA PHE A 107 5.30 -12.36 0.62
C PHE A 107 6.30 -11.50 1.39
N THR A 108 7.35 -11.04 0.71
CA THR A 108 8.31 -10.08 1.25
C THR A 108 7.90 -8.66 0.87
N MET A 109 7.84 -7.81 1.89
CA MET A 109 7.63 -6.38 1.78
C MET A 109 8.90 -5.65 2.21
N LEU A 110 9.20 -4.54 1.54
CA LEU A 110 10.09 -3.50 2.04
C LEU A 110 9.20 -2.38 2.52
N GLU A 111 9.27 -2.06 3.81
CA GLU A 111 8.57 -0.91 4.38
C GLU A 111 9.58 0.06 4.97
N TYR A 112 9.47 1.35 4.67
CA TYR A 112 10.37 2.37 5.19
C TYR A 112 9.65 3.67 5.52
N TYR A 113 10.14 4.36 6.53
CA TYR A 113 9.60 5.64 6.99
C TYR A 113 10.71 6.66 7.07
N THR A 114 10.45 7.84 6.53
CA THR A 114 11.39 8.95 6.50
C THR A 114 10.86 10.07 7.37
N VAL A 115 11.58 10.41 8.46
CA VAL A 115 11.20 11.54 9.30
C VAL A 115 11.49 12.87 8.61
N ASN A 116 10.69 13.89 8.93
CA ASN A 116 10.68 15.22 8.34
C ASN A 116 10.50 15.22 6.81
N ALA A 117 9.73 14.26 6.30
CA ALA A 117 9.41 14.11 4.89
C ALA A 117 7.89 13.99 4.69
N ASN A 118 7.41 14.35 3.50
CA ASN A 118 6.04 14.09 3.04
C ASN A 118 6.04 13.10 1.86
N TYR A 119 4.85 12.72 1.37
CA TYR A 119 4.67 11.79 0.26
C TYR A 119 5.43 12.22 -1.01
N LYS A 120 5.56 13.52 -1.32
CA LYS A 120 6.34 14.01 -2.49
C LYS A 120 7.84 13.82 -2.32
N ASP A 121 8.36 13.93 -1.10
CA ASP A 121 9.75 13.59 -0.83
C ASP A 121 9.99 12.08 -1.03
N SER A 122 9.03 11.25 -0.62
CA SER A 122 9.09 9.80 -0.81
C SER A 122 9.02 9.35 -2.27
N VAL A 123 8.45 10.15 -3.18
CA VAL A 123 8.57 9.92 -4.63
C VAL A 123 10.05 9.91 -5.02
N LYS A 124 10.80 10.97 -4.66
CA LYS A 124 12.22 11.11 -5.01
C LYS A 124 13.07 10.02 -4.35
N ILE A 125 12.79 9.70 -3.09
CA ILE A 125 13.49 8.62 -2.37
C ILE A 125 13.24 7.27 -3.05
N SER A 126 12.02 7.00 -3.51
CA SER A 126 11.68 5.79 -4.25
C SER A 126 12.39 5.71 -5.60
N GLU A 127 12.47 6.82 -6.35
CA GLU A 127 13.22 6.88 -7.61
C GLU A 127 14.72 6.62 -7.40
N GLU A 128 15.32 7.25 -6.40
CA GLU A 128 16.72 7.03 -6.03
C GLU A 128 16.98 5.58 -5.59
N PHE A 129 16.05 4.99 -4.83
CA PHE A 129 16.10 3.59 -4.41
C PHE A 129 16.06 2.64 -5.61
N LEU A 130 15.10 2.82 -6.52
CA LEU A 130 14.95 1.98 -7.70
C LEU A 130 16.14 2.11 -8.65
N SER A 131 16.68 3.32 -8.79
CA SER A 131 17.92 3.56 -9.54
C SER A 131 19.10 2.81 -8.92
N HIS A 132 19.27 2.91 -7.60
CA HIS A 132 20.32 2.18 -6.88
C HIS A 132 20.20 0.66 -7.06
N VAL A 133 19.02 0.09 -6.84
CA VAL A 133 18.78 -1.34 -7.03
C VAL A 133 19.07 -1.75 -8.48
N SER A 134 18.58 -0.99 -9.46
CA SER A 134 18.82 -1.23 -10.88
C SER A 134 20.32 -1.32 -11.21
N ASP A 135 21.12 -0.39 -10.67
CA ASP A 135 22.57 -0.37 -10.86
C ASP A 135 23.27 -1.58 -10.24
N ARG A 136 22.79 -2.05 -9.09
CA ARG A 136 23.37 -3.21 -8.40
C ARG A 136 23.04 -4.52 -9.10
N VAL A 137 21.83 -4.66 -9.66
CA VAL A 137 21.37 -5.91 -10.27
C VAL A 137 21.64 -6.04 -11.77
N LYS A 138 22.05 -4.95 -12.45
CA LYS A 138 22.13 -4.92 -13.93
C LYS A 138 23.00 -6.00 -14.58
N GLU A 139 23.97 -6.59 -13.88
CA GLU A 139 24.82 -7.66 -14.44
C GLU A 139 24.23 -9.06 -14.26
N ASN A 140 23.14 -9.20 -13.49
CA ASN A 140 22.48 -10.48 -13.30
C ASN A 140 21.74 -10.90 -14.60
N PRO A 141 21.91 -12.16 -15.06
CA PRO A 141 21.40 -12.62 -16.34
C PRO A 141 19.86 -12.69 -16.45
N LEU A 142 19.13 -12.77 -15.34
CA LEU A 142 17.67 -12.76 -15.37
C LEU A 142 17.08 -11.36 -15.50
N VAL A 143 17.86 -10.31 -15.32
CA VAL A 143 17.34 -8.94 -15.32
C VAL A 143 16.97 -8.51 -16.74
N ASP A 144 15.74 -8.04 -16.90
CA ASP A 144 15.22 -7.53 -18.15
C ASP A 144 15.73 -6.10 -18.40
N ARG A 145 16.50 -5.93 -19.48
CA ARG A 145 17.11 -4.66 -19.87
C ARG A 145 16.07 -3.60 -20.23
N GLU A 146 14.92 -3.98 -20.79
CA GLU A 146 13.85 -3.01 -21.10
C GLU A 146 13.16 -2.52 -19.82
N VAL A 147 13.10 -3.35 -18.77
CA VAL A 147 12.62 -2.92 -17.45
C VAL A 147 13.59 -1.94 -16.82
N LEU A 148 14.91 -2.20 -16.88
CA LEU A 148 15.91 -1.23 -16.39
C LEU A 148 15.82 0.11 -17.13
N LYS A 149 15.67 0.07 -18.46
CA LYS A 149 15.46 1.27 -19.27
C LYS A 149 14.19 2.01 -18.88
N THR A 150 13.14 1.29 -18.51
CA THR A 150 11.88 1.88 -18.02
C THR A 150 12.07 2.54 -16.65
N LEU A 151 12.75 1.88 -15.72
CA LEU A 151 13.07 2.42 -14.38
C LEU A 151 13.93 3.69 -14.48
N SER A 152 14.88 3.74 -15.42
CA SER A 152 15.76 4.90 -15.62
C SER A 152 15.04 6.19 -16.03
N LYS A 153 13.77 6.11 -16.47
CA LYS A 153 12.97 7.29 -16.85
C LYS A 153 12.35 8.03 -15.66
N GLY A 154 12.42 7.47 -14.45
CA GLY A 154 11.70 7.98 -13.29
C GLY A 154 10.18 7.82 -13.38
N PHE A 155 9.48 8.44 -12.45
CA PHE A 155 8.03 8.38 -12.32
C PHE A 155 7.38 9.47 -13.17
N GLU A 156 6.30 9.11 -13.86
CA GLU A 156 5.33 10.08 -14.32
C GLU A 156 4.25 10.21 -13.25
N CYS A 157 4.20 11.37 -12.60
CA CYS A 157 3.24 11.67 -11.56
C CYS A 157 1.95 12.22 -12.17
N LEU A 158 0.82 11.62 -11.80
CA LEU A 158 -0.53 12.10 -12.12
C LEU A 158 -1.31 12.18 -10.80
N THR A 159 -2.09 13.22 -10.58
CA THR A 159 -3.10 13.19 -9.51
C THR A 159 -4.23 12.23 -9.88
N MET A 160 -4.98 11.72 -8.90
CA MET A 160 -6.12 10.83 -9.15
C MET A 160 -7.16 11.51 -10.04
N ASP A 161 -7.43 12.80 -9.82
CA ASP A 161 -8.32 13.61 -10.68
C ASP A 161 -7.78 13.70 -12.13
N GLU A 162 -6.48 13.90 -12.33
CA GLU A 162 -5.90 13.93 -13.68
C GLU A 162 -5.99 12.55 -14.36
N ALA A 163 -5.77 11.46 -13.62
CA ALA A 163 -5.91 10.10 -14.13
C ALA A 163 -7.36 9.80 -14.54
N PHE A 164 -8.33 10.13 -13.69
CA PHE A 164 -9.76 9.97 -13.99
C PHE A 164 -10.18 10.82 -15.22
N ARG A 165 -9.73 12.07 -15.31
CA ARG A 165 -10.01 12.93 -16.48
C ARG A 165 -9.44 12.34 -17.76
N LYS A 166 -8.20 11.84 -17.69
CA LYS A 166 -7.47 11.34 -18.87
C LYS A 166 -7.98 10.00 -19.38
N TYR A 167 -8.29 9.07 -18.48
CA TYR A 167 -8.57 7.68 -18.85
C TYR A 167 -10.05 7.29 -18.72
N ALA A 168 -10.82 7.98 -17.87
CA ALA A 168 -12.25 7.73 -17.69
C ALA A 168 -13.14 8.90 -18.16
N GLY A 169 -12.56 10.06 -18.47
CA GLY A 169 -13.33 11.26 -18.83
C GLY A 169 -14.14 11.86 -17.67
N VAL A 170 -13.81 11.48 -16.44
CA VAL A 170 -14.50 11.91 -15.22
C VAL A 170 -13.68 13.02 -14.54
N PRO A 171 -14.23 14.23 -14.38
CA PRO A 171 -13.59 15.29 -13.61
C PRO A 171 -13.86 15.09 -12.12
N LEU A 172 -13.20 14.09 -11.51
CA LEU A 172 -13.49 13.61 -10.16
C LEU A 172 -13.51 14.73 -9.10
N SER A 173 -12.65 15.72 -9.24
CA SER A 173 -12.60 16.90 -8.37
C SER A 173 -13.89 17.72 -8.31
N THR A 174 -14.75 17.60 -9.32
CA THR A 174 -16.02 18.33 -9.43
C THR A 174 -17.23 17.44 -9.61
N GLU A 175 -17.05 16.17 -9.98
CA GLU A 175 -18.11 15.19 -10.25
C GLU A 175 -17.77 13.87 -9.56
N HIS A 176 -18.22 13.74 -8.31
CA HIS A 176 -17.93 12.61 -7.42
C HIS A 176 -19.10 12.21 -6.53
N SER A 177 -20.30 12.76 -6.74
CA SER A 177 -21.49 12.22 -6.06
C SER A 177 -21.79 10.81 -6.57
N PRO A 178 -22.49 9.95 -5.79
CA PRO A 178 -22.91 8.63 -6.25
C PRO A 178 -23.66 8.68 -7.59
N GLU A 179 -24.56 9.64 -7.78
CA GLU A 179 -25.33 9.79 -9.02
C GLU A 179 -24.45 10.18 -10.21
N GLU A 180 -23.48 11.08 -9.99
CA GLU A 180 -22.52 11.49 -11.02
C GLU A 180 -21.63 10.32 -11.42
N LEU A 181 -21.06 9.60 -10.45
CA LEU A 181 -20.20 8.45 -10.73
C LEU A 181 -20.98 7.30 -11.38
N ALA A 182 -22.22 7.03 -10.98
CA ALA A 182 -23.10 6.05 -11.62
C ALA A 182 -23.37 6.41 -13.10
N TYR A 183 -23.65 7.69 -13.38
CA TYR A 183 -23.79 8.19 -14.76
C TYR A 183 -22.52 7.95 -15.59
N TYR A 184 -21.34 8.22 -15.01
CA TYR A 184 -20.08 7.98 -15.70
C TYR A 184 -19.78 6.49 -15.89
N ALA A 185 -20.09 5.64 -14.90
CA ALA A 185 -19.95 4.19 -15.01
C ALA A 185 -20.80 3.63 -16.16
N GLU A 186 -22.05 4.09 -16.31
CA GLU A 186 -22.91 3.74 -17.43
C GLU A 186 -22.36 4.19 -18.77
N LYS A 187 -21.89 5.45 -18.85
CA LYS A 187 -21.26 5.98 -20.07
C LYS A 187 -20.02 5.21 -20.49
N LEU A 188 -19.30 4.63 -19.53
CA LEU A 188 -18.13 3.77 -19.75
C LEU A 188 -18.51 2.31 -20.06
N GLY A 189 -19.79 1.95 -20.01
CA GLY A 189 -20.29 0.60 -20.27
C GLY A 189 -20.05 -0.39 -19.13
N LEU A 190 -19.93 0.10 -17.88
CA LEU A 190 -19.66 -0.73 -16.70
C LEU A 190 -20.94 -1.30 -16.05
N GLY A 191 -22.11 -0.86 -16.51
CA GLY A 191 -23.45 -1.27 -16.08
C GLY A 191 -24.42 -0.09 -16.09
N GLU A 192 -25.72 -0.35 -15.99
CA GLU A 192 -26.73 0.72 -16.00
C GLU A 192 -26.75 1.46 -14.65
N ALA A 193 -26.88 2.80 -14.65
CA ALA A 193 -26.81 3.61 -13.43
C ALA A 193 -27.85 3.21 -12.38
N GLU A 194 -29.02 2.74 -12.80
CA GLU A 194 -30.11 2.28 -11.94
C GLU A 194 -29.71 1.09 -11.04
N ASN A 195 -28.74 0.28 -11.47
CA ASN A 195 -28.26 -0.87 -10.69
C ASN A 195 -27.34 -0.46 -9.52
N TYR A 196 -26.96 0.81 -9.43
CA TYR A 196 -26.05 1.34 -8.41
C TYR A 196 -26.76 2.21 -7.37
N SER A 197 -28.09 2.14 -7.26
CA SER A 197 -28.86 3.01 -6.35
C SER A 197 -28.47 2.89 -4.88
N ASP A 198 -27.97 1.72 -4.47
CA ASP A 198 -27.53 1.44 -3.09
C ASP A 198 -26.01 1.54 -2.90
N TRP A 199 -25.26 1.86 -3.96
CA TRP A 199 -23.81 1.95 -3.91
C TRP A 199 -23.37 3.32 -3.38
N LYS A 200 -22.23 3.33 -2.69
CA LYS A 200 -21.62 4.57 -2.22
C LYS A 200 -20.63 5.13 -3.23
N GLU A 201 -20.20 6.36 -2.97
CA GLU A 201 -19.22 7.07 -3.80
C GLU A 201 -17.88 6.32 -3.89
N ASP A 202 -17.43 5.66 -2.83
CA ASP A 202 -16.21 4.84 -2.82
C ASP A 202 -16.34 3.56 -3.63
N ASP A 203 -17.50 2.87 -3.57
CA ASP A 203 -17.76 1.67 -4.39
C ASP A 203 -17.74 1.99 -5.90
N LEU A 204 -18.38 3.09 -6.30
CA LEU A 204 -18.45 3.53 -7.70
C LEU A 204 -17.13 4.09 -8.20
N TYR A 205 -16.40 4.82 -7.34
CA TYR A 205 -15.04 5.25 -7.61
C TYR A 205 -14.14 4.06 -7.90
N GLU A 206 -14.18 3.01 -7.08
CA GLU A 206 -13.36 1.81 -7.23
C GLU A 206 -13.69 1.07 -8.53
N LEU A 207 -14.98 0.93 -8.85
CA LEU A 207 -15.45 0.36 -10.12
C LEU A 207 -14.83 1.08 -11.33
N ILE A 208 -14.86 2.41 -11.34
CA ILE A 208 -14.29 3.20 -12.45
C ILE A 208 -12.75 3.13 -12.45
N LEU A 209 -12.11 3.19 -11.29
CA LEU A 209 -10.66 3.07 -11.16
C LEU A 209 -10.16 1.75 -11.79
N VAL A 210 -10.70 0.63 -11.35
CA VAL A 210 -10.26 -0.73 -11.75
C VAL A 210 -10.57 -1.02 -13.22
N HIS A 211 -11.70 -0.53 -13.75
CA HIS A 211 -12.14 -0.89 -15.10
C HIS A 211 -11.78 0.13 -16.19
N ALA A 212 -11.62 1.41 -15.85
CA ALA A 212 -11.37 2.46 -16.83
C ALA A 212 -10.00 3.15 -16.67
N VAL A 213 -9.47 3.27 -15.45
CA VAL A 213 -8.21 4.00 -15.22
C VAL A 213 -7.02 3.06 -15.24
N GLU A 214 -6.93 2.09 -14.33
CA GLU A 214 -5.78 1.18 -14.19
C GLU A 214 -5.40 0.45 -15.49
N PRO A 215 -6.35 -0.11 -16.28
CA PRO A 215 -6.01 -0.85 -17.49
C PRO A 215 -5.37 0.01 -18.58
N ASN A 216 -5.62 1.32 -18.53
CA ASN A 216 -5.19 2.30 -19.52
C ASN A 216 -3.92 3.07 -19.10
N LEU A 217 -3.36 2.77 -17.92
CA LEU A 217 -2.08 3.35 -17.50
C LEU A 217 -0.94 2.95 -18.47
N PRO A 218 -0.04 3.88 -18.83
CA PRO A 218 1.09 3.57 -19.68
C PRO A 218 1.96 2.44 -19.13
N LYS A 219 2.29 1.48 -19.99
CA LYS A 219 3.11 0.30 -19.63
C LYS A 219 4.61 0.49 -19.85
N ASN A 220 5.01 1.60 -20.48
CA ASN A 220 6.40 1.90 -20.86
C ASN A 220 7.12 2.88 -19.90
N ARG A 221 6.50 3.17 -18.74
CA ARG A 221 7.00 4.02 -17.66
C ARG A 221 6.37 3.60 -16.33
N LEU A 222 6.98 3.98 -15.21
CA LEU A 222 6.35 3.94 -13.90
C LEU A 222 5.41 5.12 -13.75
N ILE A 223 4.17 4.85 -13.33
CA ILE A 223 3.16 5.88 -13.11
C ILE A 223 2.89 5.97 -11.63
N ALA A 224 3.18 7.12 -11.03
CA ALA A 224 2.77 7.41 -9.66
C ALA A 224 1.43 8.14 -9.70
N ILE A 225 0.38 7.54 -9.13
CA ILE A 225 -0.91 8.21 -8.97
C ILE A 225 -0.94 8.83 -7.57
N LEU A 226 -1.12 10.14 -7.48
CA LEU A 226 -1.05 10.95 -6.28
C LEU A 226 -2.45 11.46 -5.87
N ASP A 227 -2.58 11.98 -4.65
CA ASP A 227 -3.72 12.80 -4.21
C ASP A 227 -5.06 12.04 -4.31
N TYR A 228 -5.16 10.91 -3.62
CA TYR A 228 -6.38 10.10 -3.58
C TYR A 228 -7.53 10.90 -2.96
N PRO A 229 -8.80 10.66 -3.36
CA PRO A 229 -9.94 11.34 -2.78
C PRO A 229 -10.06 11.08 -1.27
N ALA A 230 -10.40 12.11 -0.49
CA ALA A 230 -10.52 11.97 0.96
C ALA A 230 -11.71 11.11 1.40
N PHE A 231 -12.67 10.83 0.52
CA PHE A 231 -13.75 9.89 0.80
C PHE A 231 -13.30 8.42 0.76
N VAL A 232 -12.11 8.12 0.22
CA VAL A 232 -11.49 6.79 0.31
C VAL A 232 -10.73 6.72 1.64
N PRO A 233 -11.21 5.96 2.64
CA PRO A 233 -10.67 6.03 4.00
C PRO A 233 -9.23 5.49 4.06
N CYS A 234 -8.31 6.28 4.63
CA CYS A 234 -6.96 5.84 4.96
C CYS A 234 -6.34 6.71 6.07
N LEU A 235 -5.12 6.37 6.51
CA LEU A 235 -4.38 7.09 7.55
C LEU A 235 -3.30 8.02 6.99
N ALA A 236 -3.62 8.73 5.90
CA ALA A 236 -2.77 9.74 5.30
C ALA A 236 -3.23 11.16 5.66
N ALA A 237 -2.29 12.11 5.69
CA ALA A 237 -2.59 13.51 5.93
C ALA A 237 -3.52 14.06 4.84
N GLU A 238 -4.48 14.90 5.22
CA GLU A 238 -5.42 15.52 4.29
C GLU A 238 -4.87 16.81 3.69
N ASN A 239 -5.30 17.10 2.47
CA ASN A 239 -5.09 18.34 1.76
C ASN A 239 -6.44 18.82 1.16
N SER A 240 -6.59 20.11 0.92
CA SER A 240 -7.77 20.64 0.23
C SER A 240 -7.41 21.73 -0.77
N LYS A 241 -8.13 21.73 -1.90
CA LYS A 241 -7.98 22.72 -2.96
C LYS A 241 -9.35 23.24 -3.39
N ARG A 242 -9.45 24.54 -3.66
CA ARG A 242 -10.67 25.14 -4.20
C ARG A 242 -10.74 24.90 -5.71
N VAL A 243 -11.83 24.34 -6.19
CA VAL A 243 -12.09 24.11 -7.62
C VAL A 243 -13.43 24.74 -8.02
N LEU A 244 -13.64 24.92 -9.34
CA LEU A 244 -14.89 25.45 -9.89
C LEU A 244 -15.61 24.34 -10.65
N ASN A 245 -16.90 24.12 -10.36
CA ASN A 245 -17.72 23.18 -11.13
C ASN A 245 -18.15 23.76 -12.49
N LYS A 246 -18.91 22.97 -13.26
CA LYS A 246 -19.49 23.38 -14.56
C LYS A 246 -20.38 24.63 -14.50
N LYS A 247 -20.86 25.02 -13.31
CA LYS A 247 -21.69 26.21 -13.06
C LYS A 247 -20.88 27.41 -12.54
N ASN A 248 -19.54 27.33 -12.53
CA ASN A 248 -18.62 28.31 -11.93
C ASN A 248 -18.83 28.50 -10.41
N GLU A 249 -19.41 27.52 -9.74
CA GLU A 249 -19.56 27.52 -8.28
C GLU A 249 -18.29 26.94 -7.67
N ALA A 250 -17.82 27.57 -6.59
CA ALA A 250 -16.65 27.09 -5.87
C ALA A 250 -17.01 25.94 -4.95
N LEU A 251 -16.25 24.85 -5.03
CA LEU A 251 -16.29 23.75 -4.09
C LEU A 251 -14.89 23.43 -3.56
N GLU A 252 -14.86 22.75 -2.43
CA GLU A 252 -13.63 22.26 -1.80
C GLU A 252 -13.39 20.81 -2.22
N TRP A 253 -12.33 20.56 -2.99
CA TRP A 253 -11.87 19.22 -3.30
C TRP A 253 -10.86 18.77 -2.25
N LYS A 254 -11.23 17.72 -1.52
CA LYS A 254 -10.40 17.15 -0.44
C LYS A 254 -9.71 15.89 -0.93
N THR A 255 -8.41 15.83 -0.70
CA THR A 255 -7.57 14.68 -1.03
C THR A 255 -6.77 14.26 0.19
N VAL A 256 -6.18 13.08 0.11
CA VAL A 256 -5.16 12.63 1.04
C VAL A 256 -3.80 12.61 0.34
N GLU A 257 -2.75 12.92 1.09
CA GLU A 257 -1.35 12.89 0.66
C GLU A 257 -0.86 11.44 0.55
N ARG A 258 -1.41 10.73 -0.44
CA ARG A 258 -1.13 9.34 -0.78
C ARG A 258 -0.60 9.26 -2.20
N TRP A 259 0.28 8.29 -2.46
CA TRP A 259 0.48 7.80 -3.81
C TRP A 259 0.63 6.30 -3.89
N GLU A 260 0.30 5.75 -5.06
CA GLU A 260 0.66 4.40 -5.45
C GLU A 260 1.44 4.45 -6.76
N VAL A 261 2.41 3.57 -6.92
CA VAL A 261 3.23 3.49 -8.14
C VAL A 261 2.98 2.18 -8.88
N TYR A 262 2.71 2.30 -10.17
CA TYR A 262 2.35 1.21 -11.05
C TYR A 262 3.41 1.01 -12.14
N LEU A 263 3.74 -0.24 -12.44
CA LEU A 263 4.56 -0.63 -13.59
C LEU A 263 3.92 -1.84 -14.27
N ASN A 264 3.66 -1.74 -15.57
CA ASN A 264 3.01 -2.82 -16.34
C ASN A 264 1.66 -3.29 -15.76
N GLY A 265 0.90 -2.39 -15.14
CA GLY A 265 -0.37 -2.73 -14.47
C GLY A 265 -0.21 -3.46 -13.15
N VAL A 266 1.00 -3.49 -12.57
CA VAL A 266 1.28 -4.03 -11.25
C VAL A 266 1.56 -2.87 -10.31
N GLU A 267 0.75 -2.74 -9.26
CA GLU A 267 1.02 -1.86 -8.12
C GLU A 267 2.27 -2.36 -7.39
N LEU A 268 3.30 -1.52 -7.36
CA LEU A 268 4.62 -1.83 -6.82
C LEU A 268 4.80 -1.31 -5.39
N ALA A 269 4.29 -0.12 -5.10
CA ALA A 269 4.36 0.48 -3.76
C ALA A 269 3.22 1.46 -3.51
N ASN A 270 2.88 1.59 -2.24
CA ASN A 270 1.94 2.56 -1.69
C ASN A 270 2.67 3.44 -0.66
N CYS A 271 2.31 4.71 -0.59
CA CYS A 271 2.91 5.70 0.30
C CYS A 271 1.90 6.68 0.87
N TYR A 272 2.16 7.13 2.10
CA TYR A 272 1.44 8.21 2.77
C TYR A 272 2.41 9.29 3.26
N THR A 273 1.95 10.55 3.34
CA THR A 273 2.32 11.41 4.46
C THR A 273 1.50 10.93 5.65
N GLU A 274 2.14 10.52 6.74
CA GLU A 274 1.45 9.85 7.84
C GLU A 274 0.51 10.80 8.61
N GLU A 275 -0.74 10.37 8.83
CA GLU A 275 -1.67 11.08 9.71
C GLU A 275 -1.19 10.97 11.17
N ARG A 276 -1.24 12.09 11.89
CA ARG A 276 -0.81 12.20 13.30
C ARG A 276 -1.88 12.81 14.20
N ASN A 277 -3.01 13.23 13.64
CA ASN A 277 -4.13 13.74 14.40
C ASN A 277 -4.81 12.59 15.15
N LYS A 278 -4.59 12.55 16.47
CA LYS A 278 -5.17 11.55 17.37
C LYS A 278 -6.68 11.35 17.17
N SER A 279 -7.46 12.41 17.03
CA SER A 279 -8.92 12.32 16.91
C SER A 279 -9.34 11.65 15.59
N LYS A 280 -8.67 11.98 14.48
CA LYS A 280 -8.92 11.35 13.18
C LYS A 280 -8.56 9.88 13.18
N ILE A 281 -7.37 9.53 13.70
CA ILE A 281 -6.92 8.14 13.80
C ILE A 281 -7.86 7.33 14.70
N ASN A 282 -8.28 7.88 15.84
CA ASN A 282 -9.24 7.21 16.72
C ASN A 282 -10.60 7.01 16.05
N SER A 283 -11.06 7.97 15.26
CA SER A 283 -12.31 7.85 14.50
C SER A 283 -12.19 6.77 13.43
N TYR A 284 -11.09 6.76 12.67
CA TYR A 284 -10.79 5.72 11.68
C TYR A 284 -10.76 4.34 12.34
N PHE A 285 -9.97 4.17 13.41
CA PHE A 285 -9.87 2.91 14.15
C PHE A 285 -11.22 2.42 14.68
N LYS A 286 -12.08 3.33 15.16
CA LYS A 286 -13.41 2.96 15.63
C LYS A 286 -14.26 2.40 14.49
N ASN A 287 -14.37 3.14 13.38
CA ASN A 287 -15.20 2.77 12.24
C ASN A 287 -14.70 1.46 11.60
N GLU A 288 -13.41 1.39 11.31
CA GLU A 288 -12.78 0.21 10.71
C GLU A 288 -12.91 -1.02 11.61
N ASN A 289 -12.70 -0.87 12.93
CA ASN A 289 -12.89 -1.98 13.86
C ASN A 289 -14.35 -2.46 13.91
N GLU A 290 -15.34 -1.56 13.94
CA GLU A 290 -16.75 -1.94 13.91
C GLU A 290 -17.08 -2.78 12.65
N LEU A 291 -16.60 -2.35 11.48
CA LEU A 291 -16.72 -3.10 10.24
C LEU A 291 -15.97 -4.43 10.28
N LYS A 292 -14.76 -4.45 10.83
CA LYS A 292 -13.92 -5.64 10.95
C LYS A 292 -14.57 -6.71 11.82
N GLN A 293 -15.11 -6.32 12.98
CA GLN A 293 -15.79 -7.25 13.87
C GLN A 293 -17.07 -7.83 13.25
N LYS A 294 -17.74 -7.05 12.38
CA LYS A 294 -18.98 -7.47 11.73
C LYS A 294 -18.73 -8.41 10.53
N ASN A 295 -17.70 -8.12 9.73
CA ASN A 295 -17.58 -8.67 8.38
C ASN A 295 -16.38 -9.61 8.18
N ALA A 296 -15.33 -9.55 9.02
CA ALA A 296 -14.13 -10.35 8.81
C ALA A 296 -14.36 -11.84 9.14
N LEU A 297 -13.70 -12.72 8.39
CA LEU A 297 -13.61 -14.15 8.71
C LEU A 297 -12.79 -14.37 9.99
N VAL A 298 -11.77 -13.54 10.21
CA VAL A 298 -10.91 -13.59 11.39
C VAL A 298 -10.92 -12.26 12.14
N PRO A 299 -11.93 -12.02 13.00
CA PRO A 299 -11.95 -10.85 13.85
C PRO A 299 -10.78 -10.86 14.84
N HIS A 300 -10.20 -9.69 15.06
CA HIS A 300 -9.04 -9.49 15.93
C HIS A 300 -9.16 -8.18 16.70
N PRO A 301 -8.53 -8.05 17.88
CA PRO A 301 -8.57 -6.81 18.64
C PRO A 301 -7.71 -5.72 17.97
N PRO A 302 -8.20 -4.47 17.95
CA PRO A 302 -7.43 -3.35 17.41
C PRO A 302 -6.32 -2.95 18.38
N VAL A 303 -5.20 -2.43 17.85
CA VAL A 303 -4.10 -1.89 18.65
C VAL A 303 -4.58 -0.74 19.53
N LYS A 304 -4.26 -0.82 20.82
CA LYS A 304 -4.68 0.19 21.79
C LYS A 304 -3.84 1.46 21.69
N ASN A 305 -4.48 2.60 21.93
CA ASN A 305 -3.83 3.92 22.00
C ASN A 305 -3.03 4.29 20.74
N PHE A 306 -3.43 3.78 19.58
CA PHE A 306 -2.68 4.01 18.34
C PHE A 306 -2.68 5.49 17.93
N GLY A 307 -3.80 6.19 18.07
CA GLY A 307 -3.86 7.64 17.81
C GLY A 307 -2.97 8.48 18.72
N GLU A 308 -2.82 8.09 20.00
CA GLU A 308 -1.89 8.73 20.95
C GLU A 308 -0.42 8.41 20.62
N THR A 309 -0.16 7.23 20.06
CA THR A 309 1.17 6.83 19.61
C THR A 309 1.55 7.64 18.37
N CYS A 310 0.66 7.71 17.38
CA CYS A 310 0.91 8.43 16.13
C CYS A 310 1.01 9.95 16.34
N SER A 311 0.29 10.52 17.31
CA SER A 311 0.41 11.95 17.61
C SER A 311 1.77 12.35 18.20
N LYS A 312 2.58 11.38 18.65
CA LYS A 312 3.95 11.58 19.14
C LYS A 312 5.01 11.38 18.06
N MET A 313 4.64 10.85 16.89
CA MET A 313 5.57 10.69 15.78
C MET A 313 6.03 12.05 15.28
N SER A 314 7.31 12.16 14.94
CA SER A 314 7.79 13.25 14.09
C SER A 314 7.02 13.24 12.76
N PRO A 315 6.83 14.39 12.07
CA PRO A 315 6.24 14.40 10.74
C PRO A 315 7.02 13.42 9.88
N CYS A 316 6.36 12.53 9.14
CA CYS A 316 7.05 11.54 8.34
C CYS A 316 6.20 11.07 7.17
N SER A 317 6.85 10.42 6.23
CA SER A 317 6.21 9.69 5.16
C SER A 317 6.62 8.21 5.22
N GLY A 318 5.64 7.33 5.12
CA GLY A 318 5.80 5.88 5.05
C GLY A 318 5.60 5.36 3.62
N VAL A 319 6.35 4.33 3.26
CA VAL A 319 6.24 3.63 1.97
C VAL A 319 6.28 2.13 2.21
N ALA A 320 5.27 1.42 1.71
CA ALA A 320 5.20 -0.03 1.66
C ALA A 320 5.37 -0.50 0.21
N MET A 321 6.43 -1.26 -0.07
CA MET A 321 6.76 -1.77 -1.40
C MET A 321 6.67 -3.29 -1.43
N GLY A 322 5.93 -3.80 -2.40
CA GLY A 322 5.88 -5.23 -2.72
C GLY A 322 7.22 -5.70 -3.28
N PHE A 323 8.12 -6.12 -2.40
CA PHE A 323 9.50 -6.44 -2.79
C PHE A 323 9.59 -7.65 -3.72
N ASP A 324 8.68 -8.61 -3.56
CA ASP A 324 8.55 -9.72 -4.50
C ASP A 324 8.07 -9.24 -5.88
N ARG A 325 7.11 -8.30 -5.93
CA ARG A 325 6.67 -7.71 -7.20
C ARG A 325 7.81 -6.92 -7.86
N LEU A 326 8.65 -6.23 -7.10
CA LEU A 326 9.85 -5.57 -7.62
C LEU A 326 10.78 -6.57 -8.33
N ILE A 327 11.14 -7.67 -7.66
CA ILE A 327 12.05 -8.67 -8.23
C ILE A 327 11.42 -9.34 -9.47
N MET A 328 10.12 -9.61 -9.43
CA MET A 328 9.37 -10.17 -10.55
C MET A 328 9.45 -9.25 -11.77
N LEU A 329 9.23 -7.95 -11.56
CA LEU A 329 9.31 -6.94 -12.62
C LEU A 329 10.74 -6.78 -13.12
N LEU A 330 11.75 -6.71 -12.25
CA LEU A 330 13.16 -6.68 -12.63
C LEU A 330 13.55 -7.86 -13.52
N ALA A 331 12.98 -9.04 -13.29
CA ALA A 331 13.21 -10.24 -14.09
C ALA A 331 12.33 -10.35 -15.36
N GLY A 332 11.55 -9.30 -15.68
CA GLY A 332 10.63 -9.29 -16.82
C GLY A 332 9.51 -10.34 -16.73
N LYS A 333 9.19 -10.83 -15.52
CA LYS A 333 8.19 -11.90 -15.32
C LYS A 333 6.81 -11.30 -15.08
N LYS A 334 5.78 -12.08 -15.43
CA LYS A 334 4.36 -11.74 -15.23
C LYS A 334 3.73 -12.43 -14.01
N THR A 335 4.46 -13.36 -13.39
CA THR A 335 4.00 -14.13 -12.25
C THR A 335 5.11 -14.24 -11.20
N LEU A 336 4.74 -14.43 -9.93
CA LEU A 336 5.68 -14.59 -8.81
C LEU A 336 6.33 -15.98 -8.75
N SER A 337 5.71 -17.00 -9.34
CA SER A 337 6.19 -18.39 -9.25
C SER A 337 7.66 -18.59 -9.67
N PRO A 338 8.22 -17.88 -10.67
CA PRO A 338 9.63 -18.01 -11.03
C PRO A 338 10.60 -17.40 -10.02
N ILE A 339 10.15 -16.47 -9.17
CA ILE A 339 11.04 -15.68 -8.28
C ILE A 339 10.83 -15.95 -6.78
N ILE A 340 9.77 -16.67 -6.40
CA ILE A 340 9.51 -17.11 -5.02
C ILE A 340 9.45 -18.63 -4.99
N TYR A 341 10.16 -19.24 -4.03
CA TYR A 341 10.06 -20.67 -3.82
C TYR A 341 8.67 -20.96 -3.25
N ARG A 342 7.80 -21.57 -4.06
CA ARG A 342 6.47 -22.01 -3.62
C ARG A 342 6.55 -23.48 -3.24
N ASN A 343 6.18 -23.81 -2.01
CA ASN A 343 5.69 -25.15 -1.70
C ASN A 343 4.28 -25.26 -2.28
N ASN A 344 3.91 -26.43 -2.81
CA ASN A 344 2.60 -26.70 -3.41
C ASN A 344 1.46 -26.32 -2.43
N PHE A 345 0.91 -25.12 -2.57
CA PHE A 345 -0.31 -24.65 -1.94
C PHE A 345 -1.25 -24.15 -3.03
#